data_AF-W9AR47-F1
#
_entry.id   AF-W9AR47-F1
#
_cell.length_a   1.000
_cell.length_b   1.000
_cell.length_c   1.000
_cell.angle_alpha   90.00
_cell.angle_beta   90.00
_cell.angle_gamma   90.00
#
_symmetry.space_group_name_H-M   'P 1'
#
loop_
_entity.id
_entity.type
_entity.pdbx_description
1 polymer ?
#
loop_
_entity_poly.entity_id
_entity_poly.type
_entity_poly.pdbx_seq_one_letter_code
_entity_poly.pdbx_strand_id
1 'polypeptide(L)'
;MNVTDLPRTVLRLEYQLARLPLTLIEQRVLARLPDDAPVRLVFERSLGVLDATVGGALGDPDLRRRGVALAERSSALGRAATLRASASAERRQADATLKAKLDQVAEDQSDALAAERSAVDDARATEERREREAERAARTRGAAAKRQADQAAARRTESVEAAKGAELDRIAAAEREVAAETTAALKDSREDRAAAEATRAKADQVEELAEAEKRKRQAQRAGRTASADT
;
A
#
# COMPACT_ATOMS: atom_id res chain seq x y z
N MET A 1 67.93 92.96 3.33
CA MET A 1 66.56 92.84 2.79
C MET A 1 66.69 92.77 1.28
N ASN A 2 66.33 91.63 0.68
CA ASN A 2 66.57 91.38 -0.73
C ASN A 2 65.39 91.87 -1.58
N VAL A 3 65.70 92.59 -2.65
CA VAL A 3 64.75 93.15 -3.64
C VAL A 3 63.94 92.06 -4.35
N THR A 4 64.37 90.80 -4.22
CA THR A 4 63.70 89.59 -4.74
C THR A 4 62.57 89.04 -3.86
N ASP A 5 62.43 89.52 -2.61
CA ASP A 5 61.38 89.05 -1.67
C ASP A 5 60.10 89.89 -1.74
N LEU A 6 60.19 91.15 -2.19
CA LEU A 6 59.04 92.03 -2.42
C LEU A 6 58.02 91.45 -3.42
N PRO A 7 58.42 90.99 -4.63
CA PRO A 7 57.45 90.46 -5.60
C PRO A 7 56.78 89.18 -5.11
N ARG A 8 57.52 88.29 -4.42
CA ARG A 8 56.95 87.05 -3.86
C ARG A 8 55.93 87.30 -2.75
N THR A 9 56.15 88.33 -1.94
CA THR A 9 55.24 88.69 -0.85
C THR A 9 53.91 89.26 -1.38
N VAL A 10 53.97 90.07 -2.44
CA VAL A 10 52.76 90.58 -3.13
C VAL A 10 52.00 89.44 -3.81
N LEU A 11 52.69 88.54 -4.52
CA LEU A 11 52.09 87.34 -5.11
C LEU A 11 51.46 86.42 -4.06
N ARG A 12 52.05 86.32 -2.87
CA ARG A 12 51.47 85.57 -1.74
C ARG A 12 50.18 86.22 -1.23
N LEU A 13 50.13 87.55 -1.17
CA LEU A 13 48.94 88.31 -0.75
C LEU A 13 47.82 88.19 -1.79
N GLU A 14 48.15 88.29 -3.07
CA GLU A 14 47.22 88.11 -4.19
C GLU A 14 46.65 86.68 -4.24
N TYR A 15 47.50 85.66 -4.02
CA TYR A 15 47.04 84.29 -3.94
C TYR A 15 46.17 84.04 -2.69
N GLN A 16 46.50 84.65 -1.53
CA GLN A 16 45.64 84.58 -0.34
C GLN A 16 44.27 85.24 -0.56
N LEU A 17 44.22 86.36 -1.28
CA LEU A 17 42.98 87.05 -1.65
C LEU A 17 42.17 86.26 -2.69
N ALA A 18 42.82 85.66 -3.69
CA ALA A 18 42.18 84.77 -4.66
C ALA A 18 41.65 83.48 -4.02
N ARG A 19 42.23 83.07 -2.89
CA ARG A 19 41.87 81.87 -2.14
C ARG A 19 40.74 82.09 -1.12
N LEU A 20 40.52 83.32 -0.67
CA LEU A 20 39.39 83.65 0.23
C LEU A 20 38.02 83.12 -0.24
N PRO A 21 37.61 83.28 -1.52
CA PRO A 21 36.34 82.74 -1.99
C PRO A 21 36.29 81.21 -2.02
N LEU A 22 37.41 80.53 -2.30
CA LEU A 22 37.52 79.07 -2.32
C LEU A 22 37.37 78.46 -0.92
N THR A 23 38.00 79.06 0.09
CA THR A 23 37.86 78.64 1.51
C THR A 23 36.43 78.84 2.03
N LEU A 24 35.73 79.88 1.56
CA LEU A 24 34.32 80.12 1.91
C LEU A 24 33.38 79.07 1.30
N ILE A 25 33.66 78.58 0.09
CA ILE A 25 32.90 77.49 -0.55
C ILE A 25 33.13 76.17 0.20
N GLU A 26 34.36 75.91 0.64
CA GLU A 26 34.70 74.77 1.50
C GLU A 26 33.89 74.78 2.81
N GLN A 27 33.90 75.92 3.52
CA GLN A 27 33.24 76.06 4.82
C GLN A 27 31.71 76.08 4.76
N ARG A 28 31.10 76.48 3.63
CA ARG A 28 29.64 76.72 3.55
C ARG A 28 28.89 75.68 2.75
N VAL A 29 29.52 75.09 1.74
CA VAL A 29 28.89 74.12 0.83
C VAL A 29 29.43 72.71 1.05
N LEU A 30 30.76 72.54 1.08
CA LEU A 30 31.37 71.22 1.24
C LEU A 30 31.33 70.69 2.68
N ALA A 31 31.33 71.58 3.69
CA ALA A 31 31.17 71.19 5.09
C ALA A 31 29.80 70.52 5.41
N ARG A 32 28.80 70.66 4.53
CA ARG A 32 27.50 69.96 4.66
C ARG A 32 27.51 68.55 4.08
N LEU A 33 28.52 68.21 3.28
CA LEU A 33 28.68 66.88 2.71
C LEU A 33 29.52 66.02 3.66
N PRO A 34 29.23 64.72 3.80
CA PRO A 34 30.05 63.83 4.60
C PRO A 34 31.48 63.74 4.03
N ASP A 35 32.45 63.48 4.91
CA ASP A 35 33.90 63.47 4.61
C ASP A 35 34.30 62.48 3.50
N ASP A 36 33.46 61.47 3.22
CA ASP A 36 33.68 60.45 2.18
C ASP A 36 32.88 60.70 0.89
N ALA A 37 32.16 61.83 0.79
CA ALA A 37 31.38 62.16 -0.40
C ALA A 37 32.31 62.30 -1.64
N PRO A 38 32.01 61.63 -2.77
CA PRO A 38 32.90 61.62 -3.93
C PRO A 38 33.21 63.02 -4.48
N VAL A 39 32.20 63.90 -4.52
CA VAL A 39 32.34 65.29 -5.00
C VAL A 39 33.26 66.10 -4.08
N ARG A 40 33.17 65.89 -2.76
CA ARG A 40 34.02 66.56 -1.77
C ARG A 40 35.46 66.08 -1.85
N LEU A 41 35.68 64.77 -1.96
CA LEU A 41 37.02 64.17 -2.08
C LEU A 41 37.76 64.62 -3.35
N VAL A 42 37.05 64.77 -4.48
CA VAL A 42 37.64 65.28 -5.73
C VAL A 42 38.05 66.73 -5.58
N PHE A 43 37.22 67.55 -4.93
CA PHE A 43 37.49 68.97 -4.67
C PHE A 43 38.66 69.17 -3.68
N GLU A 44 38.66 68.46 -2.55
CA GLU A 44 39.74 68.55 -1.56
C GLU A 44 41.09 68.07 -2.14
N ARG A 45 41.07 67.03 -2.99
CA ARG A 45 42.28 66.56 -3.69
C ARG A 45 42.82 67.59 -4.67
N SER A 46 41.97 68.20 -5.49
CA SER A 46 42.42 69.20 -6.46
C SER A 46 42.93 70.47 -5.77
N LEU A 47 42.28 70.89 -4.69
CA LEU A 47 42.73 71.98 -3.82
C LEU A 47 44.08 71.66 -3.16
N GLY A 48 44.24 70.46 -2.60
CA GLY A 48 45.49 70.03 -1.98
C GLY A 48 46.68 70.00 -2.95
N VAL A 49 46.46 69.54 -4.19
CA VAL A 49 47.49 69.56 -5.25
C VAL A 49 47.83 71.00 -5.67
N LEU A 50 46.82 71.86 -5.80
CA LEU A 50 47.01 73.27 -6.12
C LEU A 50 47.82 73.99 -5.02
N ASP A 51 47.52 73.72 -3.75
CA ASP A 51 48.23 74.28 -2.60
C ASP A 51 49.67 73.79 -2.49
N ALA A 52 49.89 72.51 -2.79
CA ALA A 52 51.21 71.91 -2.80
C ALA A 52 52.10 72.52 -3.88
N THR A 53 51.56 72.70 -5.09
CA THR A 53 52.28 73.27 -6.24
C THR A 53 52.56 74.76 -6.04
N VAL A 54 51.57 75.54 -5.61
CA VAL A 54 51.72 76.98 -5.34
C VAL A 54 52.63 77.23 -4.14
N GLY A 55 52.52 76.46 -3.07
CA GLY A 55 53.45 76.53 -1.93
C GLY A 55 54.88 76.16 -2.30
N GLY A 56 55.07 75.21 -3.22
CA GLY A 56 56.38 74.89 -3.80
C GLY A 56 56.97 76.04 -4.63
N ALA A 57 56.16 76.66 -5.49
CA ALA A 57 56.59 77.76 -6.37
C ALA A 57 56.86 79.07 -5.62
N LEU A 58 56.07 79.38 -4.58
CA LEU A 58 56.22 80.58 -3.74
C LEU A 58 57.26 80.42 -2.62
N GLY A 59 57.75 79.20 -2.37
CA GLY A 59 58.64 78.92 -1.24
C GLY A 59 57.95 78.95 0.13
N ASP A 60 56.65 78.71 0.19
CA ASP A 60 55.85 78.63 1.42
C ASP A 60 55.74 77.17 1.91
N PRO A 61 56.55 76.75 2.90
CA PRO A 61 56.61 75.36 3.34
C PRO A 61 55.33 74.90 4.05
N ASP A 62 54.60 75.80 4.72
CA ASP A 62 53.37 75.46 5.44
C ASP A 62 52.20 75.25 4.47
N LEU A 63 52.13 76.06 3.41
CA LEU A 63 51.17 75.88 2.34
C LEU A 63 51.40 74.55 1.61
N ARG A 64 52.67 74.25 1.31
CA ARG A 64 53.06 73.00 0.66
C ARG A 64 52.71 71.77 1.49
N ARG A 65 53.04 71.77 2.79
CA ARG A 65 52.75 70.67 3.72
C ARG A 65 51.25 70.41 3.85
N ARG A 66 50.45 71.48 3.98
CA ARG A 66 48.99 71.37 4.07
C ARG A 66 48.37 70.80 2.80
N GLY A 67 48.82 71.26 1.63
CA GLY A 67 48.34 70.74 0.36
C GLY A 67 48.59 69.24 0.16
N VAL A 68 49.82 68.80 0.47
CA VAL A 68 50.19 67.38 0.41
C VAL A 68 49.34 66.54 1.39
N ALA A 69 49.23 66.97 2.64
CA ALA A 69 48.45 66.25 3.65
C ALA A 69 46.95 66.14 3.28
N LEU A 70 46.37 67.20 2.69
CA LEU A 70 44.98 67.19 2.25
C LEU A 70 44.77 66.22 1.07
N ALA A 71 45.65 66.28 0.06
CA ALA A 71 45.57 65.39 -1.10
C ALA A 71 45.72 63.90 -0.73
N GLU A 72 46.63 63.58 0.20
CA GLU A 72 46.82 62.22 0.71
C GLU A 72 45.60 61.73 1.51
N ARG A 73 45.05 62.57 2.39
CA ARG A 73 43.86 62.24 3.18
C ARG A 73 42.67 61.93 2.29
N SER A 74 42.36 62.80 1.32
CA SER A 74 41.21 62.59 0.43
C SER A 74 41.39 61.37 -0.47
N SER A 75 42.63 61.06 -0.91
CA SER A 75 42.92 59.82 -1.63
C SER A 75 42.70 58.56 -0.77
N ALA A 76 43.15 58.58 0.49
CA ALA A 76 42.94 57.48 1.41
C ALA A 76 41.46 57.25 1.73
N LEU A 77 40.70 58.33 1.97
CA LEU A 77 39.25 58.26 2.20
C LEU A 77 38.49 57.74 0.99
N GLY A 78 38.85 58.17 -0.23
CA GLY A 78 38.26 57.66 -1.46
C GLY A 78 38.45 56.15 -1.63
N ARG A 79 39.67 55.64 -1.40
CA ARG A 79 39.94 54.20 -1.45
C ARG A 79 39.15 53.43 -0.38
N ALA A 80 39.07 53.95 0.84
CA ALA A 80 38.32 53.33 1.92
C ALA A 80 36.81 53.26 1.60
N ALA A 81 36.24 54.32 1.00
CA ALA A 81 34.85 54.35 0.57
C ALA A 81 34.56 53.30 -0.50
N THR A 82 35.43 53.17 -1.51
CA THR A 82 35.31 52.13 -2.54
C THR A 82 35.37 50.73 -1.93
N LEU A 83 36.33 50.46 -1.05
CA LEU A 83 36.47 49.16 -0.39
C LEU A 83 35.23 48.82 0.47
N ARG A 84 34.68 49.80 1.20
CA ARG A 84 33.44 49.60 1.96
C ARG A 84 32.25 49.32 1.03
N ALA A 85 32.15 50.03 -0.09
CA ALA A 85 31.08 49.80 -1.06
C ALA A 85 31.17 48.37 -1.62
N SER A 86 32.35 47.93 -2.06
CA SER A 86 32.59 46.56 -2.56
C SER A 86 32.28 45.50 -1.49
N ALA A 87 32.79 45.66 -0.27
CA ALA A 87 32.52 44.73 0.82
C ALA A 87 31.02 44.66 1.18
N SER A 88 30.30 45.79 1.12
CA SER A 88 28.84 45.81 1.34
C SER A 88 28.08 45.09 0.23
N ALA A 89 28.54 45.19 -1.01
CA ALA A 89 27.94 44.51 -2.16
C ALA A 89 28.17 42.99 -2.06
N GLU A 90 29.39 42.58 -1.75
CA GLU A 90 29.76 41.17 -1.56
C GLU A 90 28.97 40.53 -0.41
N ARG A 91 28.86 41.23 0.73
CA ARG A 91 28.01 40.78 1.86
C ARG A 91 26.56 40.59 1.45
N ARG A 92 25.95 41.58 0.76
CA ARG A 92 24.57 41.47 0.27
C ARG A 92 24.39 40.27 -0.67
N GLN A 93 25.35 40.02 -1.55
CA GLN A 93 25.30 38.86 -2.45
C GLN A 93 25.45 37.54 -1.70
N ALA A 94 26.35 37.47 -0.73
CA ALA A 94 26.55 36.29 0.11
C ALA A 94 25.30 35.99 0.94
N ASP A 95 24.69 37.01 1.55
CA ASP A 95 23.46 36.89 2.34
C ASP A 95 22.28 36.43 1.46
N ALA A 96 22.15 36.99 0.25
CA ALA A 96 21.12 36.56 -0.70
C ALA A 96 21.31 35.10 -1.13
N THR A 97 22.55 34.68 -1.38
CA THR A 97 22.88 33.30 -1.74
C THR A 97 22.62 32.35 -0.57
N LEU A 98 22.99 32.74 0.65
CA LEU A 98 22.72 31.96 1.84
C LEU A 98 21.21 31.78 2.05
N LYS A 99 20.44 32.86 1.93
CA LYS A 99 18.98 32.81 2.04
C LYS A 99 18.36 31.88 1.00
N ALA A 100 18.75 32.01 -0.27
CA ALA A 100 18.26 31.12 -1.33
C ALA A 100 18.58 29.64 -1.06
N LYS A 101 19.77 29.33 -0.54
CA LYS A 101 20.13 27.96 -0.14
C LYS A 101 19.31 27.46 1.05
N LEU A 102 19.05 28.31 2.04
CA LEU A 102 18.23 27.94 3.19
C LEU A 102 16.78 27.68 2.78
N ASP A 103 16.22 28.52 1.91
CA ASP A 103 14.88 28.35 1.37
C ASP A 103 14.78 27.05 0.56
N GLN A 104 15.79 26.75 -0.29
CA GLN A 104 15.86 25.49 -1.03
C GLN A 104 15.95 24.28 -0.10
N VAL A 105 16.80 24.31 0.94
CA VAL A 105 16.90 23.20 1.91
C VAL A 105 15.60 22.99 2.66
N ALA A 106 14.87 24.06 3.00
CA ALA A 106 13.58 23.96 3.65
C ALA A 106 12.52 23.32 2.72
N GLU A 107 12.52 23.68 1.44
CA GLU A 107 11.66 23.08 0.41
C GLU A 107 11.99 21.60 0.21
N ASP A 108 13.27 21.26 0.02
CA ASP A 108 13.75 19.88 -0.13
C ASP A 108 13.37 19.01 1.07
N GLN A 109 13.48 19.55 2.30
CA GLN A 109 13.05 18.84 3.51
C GLN A 109 11.54 18.64 3.56
N SER A 110 10.76 19.66 3.21
CA SER A 110 9.30 19.56 3.15
C SER A 110 8.84 18.51 2.14
N ASP A 111 9.44 18.51 0.95
CA ASP A 111 9.14 17.56 -0.12
C ASP A 111 9.55 16.14 0.25
N ALA A 112 10.72 15.96 0.87
CA ALA A 112 11.14 14.66 1.38
C ALA A 112 10.18 14.11 2.44
N LEU A 113 9.73 14.95 3.38
CA LEU A 113 8.74 14.56 4.40
C LEU A 113 7.37 14.26 3.77
N ALA A 114 6.94 15.00 2.76
CA ALA A 114 5.70 14.75 2.05
C ALA A 114 5.76 13.42 1.27
N ALA A 115 6.88 13.16 0.58
CA ALA A 115 7.12 11.91 -0.13
C ALA A 115 7.17 10.71 0.81
N GLU A 116 7.85 10.82 1.96
CA GLU A 116 7.91 9.77 2.98
C GLU A 116 6.51 9.46 3.52
N ARG A 117 5.71 10.48 3.85
CA ARG A 117 4.32 10.30 4.30
C ARG A 117 3.47 9.59 3.26
N SER A 118 3.54 10.03 2.00
CA SER A 118 2.81 9.39 0.90
C SER A 118 3.22 7.92 0.74
N ALA A 119 4.52 7.62 0.80
CA ALA A 119 5.02 6.25 0.69
C ALA A 119 4.54 5.35 1.84
N VAL A 120 4.48 5.89 3.07
CA VAL A 120 3.93 5.17 4.23
C VAL A 120 2.43 4.91 4.06
N ASP A 121 1.67 5.91 3.60
CA ASP A 121 0.23 5.77 3.40
C ASP A 121 -0.10 4.80 2.25
N ASP A 122 0.65 4.84 1.15
CA ASP A 122 0.54 3.89 0.04
C ASP A 122 0.89 2.46 0.47
N ALA A 123 1.93 2.29 1.29
CA ALA A 123 2.30 1.00 1.85
C ALA A 123 1.19 0.44 2.75
N ARG A 124 0.61 1.28 3.63
CA ARG A 124 -0.53 0.90 4.47
C ARG A 124 -1.74 0.52 3.64
N ALA A 125 -2.09 1.32 2.64
CA ALA A 125 -3.22 1.03 1.75
C ALA A 125 -3.01 -0.28 0.97
N THR A 126 -1.77 -0.59 0.57
CA THR A 126 -1.42 -1.84 -0.09
C THR A 126 -1.56 -3.04 0.84
N GLU A 127 -1.06 -2.94 2.08
CA GLU A 127 -1.19 -4.01 3.07
C GLU A 127 -2.67 -4.25 3.45
N GLU A 128 -3.46 -3.19 3.66
CA GLU A 128 -4.90 -3.33 3.90
C GLU A 128 -5.63 -4.03 2.73
N ARG A 129 -5.25 -3.73 1.48
CA ARG A 129 -5.82 -4.42 0.31
C ARG A 129 -5.45 -5.89 0.32
N ARG A 130 -4.19 -6.24 0.60
CA ARG A 130 -3.73 -7.62 0.71
C ARG A 130 -4.44 -8.38 1.81
N GLU A 131 -4.64 -7.78 2.97
CA GLU A 131 -5.39 -8.38 4.08
C GLU A 131 -6.83 -8.68 3.67
N ARG A 132 -7.53 -7.69 3.09
CA ARG A 132 -8.91 -7.86 2.60
C ARG A 132 -9.00 -8.94 1.51
N GLU A 133 -8.06 -8.98 0.59
CA GLU A 133 -7.99 -10.01 -0.46
C GLU A 133 -7.73 -11.40 0.13
N ALA A 134 -6.80 -11.52 1.08
CA ALA A 134 -6.51 -12.77 1.77
C ALA A 134 -7.73 -13.27 2.56
N GLU A 135 -8.44 -12.38 3.25
CA GLU A 135 -9.66 -12.73 3.97
C GLU A 135 -10.77 -13.18 3.01
N ARG A 136 -10.98 -12.47 1.90
CA ARG A 136 -11.94 -12.87 0.86
C ARG A 136 -11.59 -14.21 0.24
N ALA A 137 -10.30 -14.45 -0.04
CA ALA A 137 -9.81 -15.71 -0.56
C ALA A 137 -10.03 -16.85 0.44
N ALA A 138 -9.72 -16.64 1.72
CA ALA A 138 -9.94 -17.60 2.79
C ALA A 138 -11.43 -17.94 2.95
N ARG A 139 -12.31 -16.93 2.98
CA ARG A 139 -13.77 -17.11 3.03
C ARG A 139 -14.29 -17.90 1.82
N THR A 140 -13.82 -17.57 0.62
CA THR A 140 -14.20 -18.26 -0.62
C THR A 140 -13.78 -19.72 -0.60
N ARG A 141 -12.52 -20.00 -0.20
CA ARG A 141 -12.01 -21.37 -0.07
C ARG A 141 -12.75 -22.16 1.01
N GLY A 142 -13.01 -21.53 2.17
CA GLY A 142 -13.79 -22.15 3.24
C GLY A 142 -15.22 -22.50 2.80
N ALA A 143 -15.90 -21.59 2.09
CA ALA A 143 -17.22 -21.85 1.54
C ALA A 143 -17.21 -22.94 0.45
N ALA A 144 -16.18 -22.98 -0.39
CA ALA A 144 -16.01 -24.04 -1.39
C ALA A 144 -15.78 -25.41 -0.72
N ALA A 145 -14.89 -25.48 0.27
CA ALA A 145 -14.62 -26.70 1.03
C ALA A 145 -15.88 -27.20 1.77
N LYS A 146 -16.64 -26.28 2.38
CA LYS A 146 -17.93 -26.62 3.01
C LYS A 146 -18.91 -27.23 2.00
N ARG A 147 -19.09 -26.59 0.84
CA ARG A 147 -19.97 -27.13 -0.22
C ARG A 147 -19.53 -28.51 -0.69
N GLN A 148 -18.23 -28.75 -0.84
CA GLN A 148 -17.71 -30.06 -1.22
C GLN A 148 -17.96 -31.12 -0.13
N ALA A 149 -17.77 -30.76 1.15
CA ALA A 149 -18.06 -31.65 2.27
C ALA A 149 -19.56 -31.98 2.34
N ASP A 150 -20.44 -30.99 2.18
CA ASP A 150 -21.90 -31.17 2.18
C ASP A 150 -22.34 -32.08 1.01
N GLN A 151 -21.78 -31.89 -0.19
CA GLN A 151 -22.05 -32.77 -1.34
C GLN A 151 -21.55 -34.20 -1.11
N ALA A 152 -20.37 -34.36 -0.52
CA ALA A 152 -19.83 -35.68 -0.20
C ALA A 152 -20.68 -36.39 0.86
N ALA A 153 -21.15 -35.66 1.88
CA ALA A 153 -22.08 -36.16 2.88
C ALA A 153 -23.42 -36.57 2.25
N ALA A 154 -24.00 -35.72 1.40
CA ALA A 154 -25.25 -36.02 0.69
C ALA A 154 -25.13 -37.30 -0.15
N ARG A 155 -24.07 -37.44 -0.95
CA ARG A 155 -23.81 -38.65 -1.75
C ARG A 155 -23.66 -39.91 -0.89
N ARG A 156 -23.02 -39.80 0.28
CA ARG A 156 -22.92 -40.92 1.22
C ARG A 156 -24.28 -41.31 1.77
N THR A 157 -25.10 -40.33 2.19
CA THR A 157 -26.48 -40.58 2.62
C THR A 157 -27.29 -41.27 1.53
N GLU A 158 -27.25 -40.74 0.30
CA GLU A 158 -27.92 -41.34 -0.86
C GLU A 158 -27.45 -42.78 -1.10
N SER A 159 -26.14 -43.04 -1.03
CA SER A 159 -25.60 -44.40 -1.21
C SER A 159 -26.05 -45.38 -0.13
N VAL A 160 -26.15 -44.92 1.12
CA VAL A 160 -26.61 -45.74 2.26
C VAL A 160 -28.11 -46.02 2.13
N GLU A 161 -28.92 -45.04 1.77
CA GLU A 161 -30.35 -45.23 1.56
C GLU A 161 -30.63 -46.13 0.35
N ALA A 162 -29.88 -45.99 -0.73
CA ALA A 162 -29.96 -46.90 -1.87
C ALA A 162 -29.57 -48.34 -1.49
N ALA A 163 -28.51 -48.52 -0.69
CA ALA A 163 -28.10 -49.83 -0.20
C ALA A 163 -29.15 -50.46 0.73
N LYS A 164 -29.76 -49.67 1.63
CA LYS A 164 -30.88 -50.13 2.46
C LYS A 164 -32.07 -50.56 1.61
N GLY A 165 -32.44 -49.76 0.61
CA GLY A 165 -33.53 -50.10 -0.31
C GLY A 165 -33.27 -51.42 -1.03
N ALA A 166 -32.07 -51.59 -1.59
CA ALA A 166 -31.68 -52.83 -2.25
C ALA A 166 -31.69 -54.05 -1.32
N GLU A 167 -31.31 -53.86 -0.04
CA GLU A 167 -31.36 -54.94 0.94
C GLU A 167 -32.79 -55.31 1.34
N LEU A 168 -33.68 -54.32 1.51
CA LEU A 168 -35.11 -54.58 1.74
C LEU A 168 -35.75 -55.32 0.56
N ASP A 169 -35.40 -54.97 -0.68
CA ASP A 169 -35.87 -55.66 -1.87
C ASP A 169 -35.39 -57.12 -1.91
N ARG A 170 -34.15 -57.40 -1.50
CA ARG A 170 -33.61 -58.76 -1.38
C ARG A 170 -34.32 -59.58 -0.32
N ILE A 171 -34.57 -58.99 0.86
CA ILE A 171 -35.32 -59.66 1.93
C ILE A 171 -36.73 -59.99 1.44
N ALA A 172 -37.42 -59.02 0.82
CA ALA A 172 -38.76 -59.24 0.28
C ALA A 172 -38.79 -60.31 -0.83
N ALA A 173 -37.76 -60.39 -1.68
CA ALA A 173 -37.63 -61.45 -2.67
C ALA A 173 -37.45 -62.83 -2.02
N ALA A 174 -36.55 -62.94 -1.04
CA ALA A 174 -36.32 -64.18 -0.31
C ALA A 174 -37.58 -64.65 0.46
N GLU A 175 -38.31 -63.72 1.09
CA GLU A 175 -39.58 -64.03 1.76
C GLU A 175 -40.63 -64.58 0.79
N ARG A 176 -40.71 -64.01 -0.43
CA ARG A 176 -41.61 -64.51 -1.49
C ARG A 176 -41.22 -65.89 -1.97
N GLU A 177 -39.94 -66.17 -2.13
CA GLU A 177 -39.44 -67.50 -2.51
C GLU A 177 -39.81 -68.54 -1.45
N VAL A 178 -39.51 -68.28 -0.16
CA VAL A 178 -39.87 -69.16 0.95
C VAL A 178 -41.38 -69.37 1.04
N ALA A 179 -42.18 -68.31 0.86
CA ALA A 179 -43.65 -68.41 0.86
C ALA A 179 -44.16 -69.27 -0.32
N ALA A 180 -43.56 -69.15 -1.50
CA ALA A 180 -43.90 -69.96 -2.67
C ALA A 180 -43.55 -71.44 -2.45
N GLU A 181 -42.35 -71.74 -1.93
CA GLU A 181 -41.93 -73.10 -1.58
C GLU A 181 -42.85 -73.73 -0.53
N THR A 182 -43.20 -72.98 0.53
CA THR A 182 -44.11 -73.44 1.58
C THR A 182 -45.50 -73.73 1.01
N THR A 183 -45.98 -72.88 0.10
CA THR A 183 -47.28 -73.08 -0.58
C THR A 183 -47.25 -74.33 -1.46
N ALA A 184 -46.14 -74.58 -2.17
CA ALA A 184 -45.95 -75.78 -2.98
C ALA A 184 -45.92 -77.05 -2.11
N ALA A 185 -45.17 -77.04 -1.00
CA ALA A 185 -45.12 -78.16 -0.06
C ALA A 185 -46.49 -78.46 0.58
N LEU A 186 -47.26 -77.43 0.92
CA LEU A 186 -48.64 -77.60 1.40
C LEU A 186 -49.55 -78.23 0.35
N LYS A 187 -49.38 -77.87 -0.92
CA LYS A 187 -50.14 -78.44 -2.03
C LYS A 187 -49.79 -79.92 -2.23
N ASP A 188 -48.50 -80.23 -2.29
CA ASP A 188 -47.98 -81.60 -2.44
C ASP A 188 -48.48 -82.51 -1.30
N SER A 189 -48.40 -82.03 -0.05
CA SER A 189 -48.93 -82.76 1.11
C SER A 189 -50.45 -82.99 1.07
N ARG A 190 -51.22 -82.06 0.48
CA ARG A 190 -52.66 -82.24 0.27
C ARG A 190 -52.95 -83.28 -0.81
N GLU A 191 -52.15 -83.31 -1.88
CA GLU A 191 -52.26 -84.31 -2.95
C GLU A 191 -51.91 -85.71 -2.41
N ASP A 192 -50.86 -85.84 -1.61
CA ASP A 192 -50.49 -87.08 -0.92
C ASP A 192 -51.61 -87.60 0.00
N ARG A 193 -52.23 -86.71 0.79
CA ARG A 193 -53.37 -87.06 1.64
C ARG A 193 -54.55 -87.57 0.81
N ALA A 194 -54.89 -86.88 -0.26
CA ALA A 194 -55.98 -87.31 -1.15
C ALA A 194 -55.68 -88.67 -1.80
N ALA A 195 -54.44 -88.92 -2.21
CA ALA A 195 -54.01 -90.21 -2.76
C ALA A 195 -54.08 -91.35 -1.72
N ALA A 196 -53.68 -91.07 -0.47
CA ALA A 196 -53.79 -92.03 0.62
C ALA A 196 -55.25 -92.35 0.96
N GLU A 197 -56.14 -91.35 1.01
CA GLU A 197 -57.59 -91.54 1.21
C GLU A 197 -58.22 -92.36 0.08
N ALA A 198 -57.87 -92.08 -1.18
CA ALA A 198 -58.34 -92.87 -2.32
C ALA A 198 -57.85 -94.33 -2.25
N THR A 199 -56.63 -94.55 -1.77
CA THR A 199 -56.08 -95.90 -1.57
C THR A 199 -56.82 -96.64 -0.46
N ARG A 200 -57.13 -95.97 0.66
CA ARG A 200 -57.96 -96.54 1.74
C ARG A 200 -59.35 -96.91 1.24
N ALA A 201 -60.04 -96.01 0.54
CA ALA A 201 -61.36 -96.27 -0.02
C ALA A 201 -61.36 -97.48 -0.99
N LYS A 202 -60.31 -97.64 -1.80
CA LYS A 202 -60.13 -98.84 -2.65
C LYS A 202 -59.91 -100.10 -1.83
N ALA A 203 -59.11 -100.04 -0.76
CA ALA A 203 -58.90 -101.17 0.13
C ALA A 203 -60.20 -101.59 0.82
N ASP A 204 -60.97 -100.62 1.33
CA ASP A 204 -62.29 -100.84 1.94
C ASP A 204 -63.24 -101.50 0.93
N GLN A 205 -63.27 -101.04 -0.33
CA GLN A 205 -64.06 -101.67 -1.40
C GLN A 205 -63.62 -103.12 -1.69
N VAL A 206 -62.32 -103.39 -1.71
CA VAL A 206 -61.80 -104.75 -1.91
C VAL A 206 -62.18 -105.66 -0.73
N GLU A 207 -62.14 -105.14 0.50
CA GLU A 207 -62.58 -105.86 1.69
C GLU A 207 -64.09 -106.16 1.65
N GLU A 208 -64.91 -105.18 1.26
CA GLU A 208 -66.35 -105.39 1.04
C GLU A 208 -66.62 -106.44 -0.03
N LEU A 209 -65.91 -106.41 -1.16
CA LEU A 209 -66.01 -107.41 -2.23
C LEU A 209 -65.58 -108.80 -1.74
N ALA A 210 -64.50 -108.88 -0.97
CA ALA A 210 -64.00 -110.13 -0.41
C ALA A 210 -64.98 -110.72 0.61
N GLU A 211 -65.54 -109.91 1.51
CA GLU A 211 -66.59 -110.33 2.45
C GLU A 211 -67.89 -110.70 1.73
N ALA A 212 -68.26 -109.98 0.66
CA ALA A 212 -69.39 -110.36 -0.20
C ALA A 212 -69.15 -111.71 -0.90
N GLU A 213 -67.96 -111.96 -1.41
CA GLU A 213 -67.59 -113.24 -2.03
C GLU A 213 -67.57 -114.37 -1.00
N LYS A 214 -67.05 -114.12 0.20
CA LYS A 214 -67.07 -115.07 1.32
C LYS A 214 -68.50 -115.43 1.72
N ARG A 215 -69.40 -114.45 1.84
CA ARG A 215 -70.84 -114.67 2.06
C ARG A 215 -71.46 -115.48 0.92
N LYS A 216 -71.12 -115.19 -0.34
CA LYS A 216 -71.57 -115.97 -1.51
C LYS A 216 -71.08 -117.42 -1.48
N ARG A 217 -69.81 -117.66 -1.11
CA ARG A 217 -69.26 -119.02 -0.93
C ARG A 217 -69.91 -119.77 0.23
N GLN A 218 -70.24 -119.08 1.34
CA GLN A 218 -70.99 -119.66 2.45
C GLN A 218 -72.43 -120.02 2.04
N ALA A 219 -73.11 -119.16 1.28
CA ALA A 219 -74.43 -119.44 0.72
C ALA A 219 -74.42 -120.62 -0.27
N GLN A 220 -73.39 -120.73 -1.12
CA GLN A 220 -73.21 -121.88 -2.01
C GLN A 220 -72.88 -123.18 -1.26
N ARG A 221 -72.12 -123.12 -0.16
CA ARG A 221 -71.89 -124.28 0.72
C ARG A 221 -73.17 -124.71 1.45
N ALA A 222 -73.98 -123.76 1.91
CA ALA A 222 -75.30 -124.03 2.51
C ALA A 222 -76.29 -124.61 1.49
N GLY A 223 -76.26 -124.15 0.24
CA GLY A 223 -77.04 -124.73 -0.86
C GLY A 223 -76.58 -126.13 -1.27
N ARG A 224 -75.27 -126.41 -1.19
CA ARG A 224 -74.71 -127.74 -1.45
C ARG A 224 -74.98 -128.75 -0.33
N THR A 225 -75.20 -128.29 0.91
CA THR A 225 -75.73 -129.13 1.99
C THR A 225 -77.24 -129.34 1.92
N ALA A 226 -77.98 -128.45 1.24
CA ALA A 226 -79.42 -128.60 1.01
C ALA A 226 -79.77 -129.50 -0.20
N SER A 227 -78.81 -129.87 -1.05
CA SER A 227 -79.01 -130.82 -2.16
C SER A 227 -78.49 -132.25 -1.84
N ALA A 228 -78.15 -132.52 -0.59
CA ALA A 228 -77.66 -133.83 -0.14
C ALA A 228 -78.70 -134.63 0.67
N ASP A 229 -79.88 -134.06 0.94
CA ASP A 229 -81.05 -134.78 1.48
C ASP A 229 -82.22 -134.62 0.49
N THR A 230 -82.16 -135.41 -0.57
CA THR A 230 -83.36 -136.03 -1.21
C THR A 230 -83.60 -137.37 -0.55
#